data_AF-A0A5C7MPM1-F1
#
_entry.id   AF-A0A5C7MPM1-F1
#
_cell.length_a   1.000
_cell.length_b   1.000
_cell.length_c   1.000
_cell.angle_alpha   90.00
_cell.angle_beta   90.00
_cell.angle_gamma   90.00
#
_symmetry.space_group_name_H-M   'P 1'
#
loop_
_entity.id
_entity.type
_entity.pdbx_description
1 polymer ?
#
loop_
_entity_poly.entity_id
_entity_poly.type
_entity_poly.pdbx_seq_one_letter_code
_entity_poly.pdbx_strand_id
1 'polypeptide(L)'
;QYTITGYDASAHLSEETKSAAGAAAKGIWRSIFYSAVGGWILLLAFLFAVQDADGVSKGGGAVAAIFNQAMSSGWATAVLFISTAGQFFCAVACQTSASRMLFAFSRDRAVPGHRWWSEVNKHRVPTHSVTITAVVAAALTLPALVKVDINGTPTPVAFYAVVSIGVVGVYLCFAVPIYYRWRAGDEFETGSWNLRGHHRWMAPVALAEITITSVIAMFPTSLGGVPWDPSFEWKFVNYTPLLVGGVLLLLYIYWHVSVKNWFTGPIKQVEEPLDPLEPVGEPS
;
A
#
# COMPACT_ATOMS: atom_id res chain seq x y z
N GLN A 1 -5.76 -9.24 3.66
CA GLN A 1 -5.56 -7.85 3.17
C GLN A 1 -4.26 -7.65 2.42
N TYR A 2 -3.10 -7.99 2.98
CA TYR A 2 -1.79 -7.80 2.32
C TYR A 2 -1.72 -8.37 0.89
N THR A 3 -2.28 -9.55 0.65
CA THR A 3 -2.24 -10.20 -0.68
C THR A 3 -3.15 -9.53 -1.73
N ILE A 4 -4.07 -8.67 -1.31
CA ILE A 4 -5.02 -7.95 -2.18
C ILE A 4 -4.71 -6.45 -2.09
N THR A 5 -3.44 -6.09 -2.26
CA THR A 5 -2.99 -4.70 -2.42
C THR A 5 -2.32 -4.50 -3.78
N GLY A 6 -2.17 -3.26 -4.23
CA GLY A 6 -1.53 -2.93 -5.51
C GLY A 6 -2.44 -3.05 -6.73
N TYR A 7 -3.74 -3.29 -6.53
CA TYR A 7 -4.74 -3.28 -7.60
C TYR A 7 -4.86 -1.91 -8.28
N ASP A 8 -4.50 -0.83 -7.58
CA ASP A 8 -4.47 0.56 -8.04
C ASP A 8 -3.26 0.88 -8.94
N ALA A 9 -2.32 -0.06 -9.11
CA ALA A 9 -1.22 0.10 -10.05
C ALA A 9 -1.69 0.39 -11.49
N SER A 10 -2.83 -0.15 -11.90
CA SER A 10 -3.43 0.18 -13.22
C SER A 10 -3.90 1.63 -13.32
N ALA A 11 -4.18 2.31 -12.20
CA ALA A 11 -4.48 3.74 -12.18
C ALA A 11 -3.20 4.58 -12.34
N HIS A 12 -2.09 4.16 -11.72
CA HIS A 12 -0.79 4.85 -11.86
C HIS A 12 -0.22 4.81 -13.28
N LEU A 13 -0.56 3.78 -14.06
CA LEU A 13 -0.17 3.64 -15.48
C LEU A 13 -1.30 4.03 -16.45
N SER A 14 -2.34 4.71 -15.95
CA SER A 14 -3.49 5.08 -16.77
C SER A 14 -3.10 6.05 -17.89
N GLU A 15 -2.14 6.95 -17.64
CA GLU A 15 -1.59 7.88 -18.64
C GLU A 15 -0.89 7.15 -19.80
N GLU A 16 -0.40 5.93 -19.57
CA GLU A 16 0.28 5.09 -20.56
C GLU A 16 -0.70 4.10 -21.25
N THR A 17 -1.99 4.12 -20.88
CA THR A 17 -3.01 3.14 -21.30
C THR A 17 -4.03 3.72 -22.28
N LYS A 18 -4.27 3.04 -23.41
CA LYS A 18 -5.36 3.39 -24.33
C LYS A 18 -6.73 3.20 -23.66
N SER A 19 -7.61 4.21 -23.75
CA SER A 19 -8.91 4.23 -23.05
C SER A 19 -8.80 4.14 -21.52
N ALA A 20 -7.87 4.94 -20.97
CA ALA A 20 -7.49 5.00 -19.56
C ALA A 20 -8.65 4.86 -18.56
N ALA A 21 -9.70 5.69 -18.68
CA ALA A 21 -10.80 5.73 -17.71
C ALA A 21 -11.54 4.40 -17.58
N GLY A 22 -11.88 3.75 -18.69
CA GLY A 22 -12.60 2.47 -18.68
C GLY A 22 -11.69 1.27 -18.47
N ALA A 23 -10.46 1.30 -18.99
CA ALA A 23 -9.51 0.21 -18.89
C ALA A 23 -8.95 0.07 -17.47
N ALA A 24 -8.58 1.17 -16.82
CA ALA A 24 -8.04 1.17 -15.46
C ALA A 24 -9.07 0.63 -14.45
N ALA A 25 -10.32 1.09 -14.53
CA ALA A 25 -11.37 0.65 -13.61
C ALA A 25 -11.71 -0.84 -13.75
N LYS A 26 -11.80 -1.36 -14.99
CA LYS A 26 -11.97 -2.81 -15.23
C LYS A 26 -10.74 -3.60 -14.79
N GLY A 27 -9.55 -3.03 -14.96
CA GLY A 27 -8.28 -3.61 -14.52
C GLY A 27 -8.28 -3.85 -13.00
N ILE A 28 -8.62 -2.83 -12.22
CA ILE A 28 -8.76 -2.91 -10.75
C ILE A 28 -9.72 -4.03 -10.37
N TRP A 29 -10.92 -4.05 -10.94
CA TRP A 29 -11.94 -5.05 -10.54
C TRP A 29 -11.51 -6.48 -10.91
N ARG A 30 -10.97 -6.68 -12.10
CA ARG A 30 -10.49 -7.99 -12.57
C ARG A 30 -9.31 -8.49 -11.75
N SER A 31 -8.35 -7.62 -11.42
CA SER A 31 -7.19 -8.01 -10.63
C SER A 31 -7.60 -8.45 -9.22
N ILE A 32 -8.51 -7.71 -8.57
CA ILE A 32 -9.07 -8.11 -7.27
C ILE A 32 -9.78 -9.45 -7.37
N PHE A 33 -10.65 -9.63 -8.37
CA PHE A 33 -11.41 -10.87 -8.55
C PHE A 33 -10.50 -12.09 -8.76
N TYR A 34 -9.54 -12.02 -9.68
CA TYR A 34 -8.63 -13.13 -9.94
C TYR A 34 -7.70 -13.42 -8.75
N SER A 35 -7.21 -12.39 -8.07
CA SER A 35 -6.40 -12.55 -6.85
C SER A 35 -7.21 -13.17 -5.71
N ALA A 36 -8.48 -12.82 -5.55
CA ALA A 36 -9.36 -13.41 -4.55
C ALA A 36 -9.60 -14.90 -4.81
N VAL A 37 -9.95 -15.26 -6.06
CA VAL A 37 -10.17 -16.67 -6.44
C VAL A 37 -8.89 -17.49 -6.33
N GLY A 38 -7.79 -17.02 -6.90
CA GLY A 38 -6.49 -17.71 -6.87
C GLY A 38 -5.94 -17.83 -5.44
N GLY A 39 -6.03 -16.75 -4.66
CA GLY A 39 -5.63 -16.74 -3.25
C GLY A 39 -6.48 -17.69 -2.39
N TRP A 40 -7.79 -17.75 -2.63
CA TRP A 40 -8.67 -18.69 -1.94
C TRP A 40 -8.30 -20.15 -2.22
N ILE A 41 -8.09 -20.50 -3.48
CA ILE A 41 -7.66 -21.86 -3.88
C ILE A 41 -6.31 -22.21 -3.25
N LEU A 42 -5.36 -21.28 -3.26
CA LEU A 42 -4.03 -21.47 -2.65
C LEU A 42 -4.13 -21.71 -1.14
N LEU A 43 -4.96 -20.92 -0.44
CA LEU A 43 -5.16 -21.09 1.01
C LEU A 43 -5.82 -22.43 1.34
N LEU A 44 -6.78 -22.88 0.55
CA LEU A 44 -7.37 -24.22 0.71
C LEU A 44 -6.32 -25.31 0.49
N ALA A 45 -5.49 -25.18 -0.54
CA ALA A 45 -4.41 -26.13 -0.81
C ALA A 45 -3.43 -26.21 0.39
N PHE A 46 -3.06 -25.08 0.98
CA PHE A 46 -2.22 -25.07 2.18
C PHE A 46 -2.92 -25.73 3.36
N LEU A 47 -4.19 -25.39 3.61
CA LEU A 47 -4.95 -25.95 4.72
C LEU A 47 -5.04 -27.48 4.66
N PHE A 48 -5.31 -28.04 3.48
CA PHE A 48 -5.36 -29.49 3.27
C PHE A 48 -3.98 -30.17 3.22
N ALA A 49 -2.91 -29.41 3.01
CA ALA A 49 -1.54 -29.92 2.96
C ALA A 49 -0.86 -29.97 4.34
N VAL A 50 -1.39 -29.26 5.35
CA VAL A 50 -0.88 -29.31 6.73
C VAL A 50 -1.05 -30.72 7.28
N GLN A 51 0.05 -31.30 7.75
CA GLN A 51 0.07 -32.62 8.41
C GLN A 51 0.22 -32.49 9.94
N ASP A 52 0.94 -31.47 10.40
CA ASP A 52 1.08 -31.11 11.82
C ASP A 52 0.71 -29.64 12.04
N ALA A 53 -0.54 -29.41 12.44
CA ALA A 53 -1.08 -28.08 12.68
C ALA A 53 -0.45 -27.39 13.89
N ASP A 54 -0.10 -28.15 14.93
CA ASP A 54 0.54 -27.61 16.13
C ASP A 54 1.96 -27.16 15.82
N GLY A 55 2.70 -27.95 15.04
CA GLY A 55 4.04 -27.58 14.57
C GLY A 55 4.03 -26.31 13.71
N VAL A 56 3.09 -26.17 12.78
CA VAL A 56 2.95 -24.96 11.94
C VAL A 56 2.59 -23.74 12.79
N SER A 57 1.66 -23.90 13.74
CA SER A 57 1.20 -22.81 14.60
C SER A 57 2.30 -22.34 15.55
N LYS A 58 3.01 -23.29 16.18
CA LYS A 58 4.18 -23.00 17.03
C LYS A 58 5.26 -22.28 16.22
N GLY A 59 5.51 -22.71 14.99
CA GLY A 59 6.45 -22.10 14.04
C GLY A 59 6.08 -20.69 13.53
N GLY A 60 5.04 -20.05 14.07
CA GLY A 60 4.58 -18.72 13.64
C GLY A 60 3.82 -18.72 12.31
N GLY A 61 3.29 -19.86 11.87
CA GLY A 61 2.46 -19.97 10.67
C GLY A 61 3.22 -19.82 9.35
N ALA A 62 4.54 -20.02 9.35
CA ALA A 62 5.35 -19.88 8.15
C ALA A 62 5.00 -20.94 7.09
N VAL A 63 4.68 -20.51 5.86
CA VAL A 63 4.34 -21.40 4.75
C VAL A 63 5.44 -22.41 4.41
N ALA A 64 6.70 -22.06 4.71
CA ALA A 64 7.83 -22.96 4.53
C ALA A 64 7.69 -24.24 5.36
N ALA A 65 7.08 -24.19 6.55
CA ALA A 65 6.79 -25.37 7.36
C ALA A 65 5.79 -26.30 6.64
N ILE A 66 4.75 -25.72 6.03
CA ILE A 66 3.75 -26.47 5.26
C ILE A 66 4.40 -27.14 4.05
N PHE A 67 5.27 -26.43 3.31
CA PHE A 67 5.99 -27.02 2.18
C PHE A 67 6.91 -28.16 2.59
N ASN A 68 7.64 -28.00 3.70
CA ASN A 68 8.53 -29.08 4.18
C ASN A 68 7.75 -30.32 4.66
N GLN A 69 6.49 -30.17 5.08
CA GLN A 69 5.61 -31.30 5.40
C GLN A 69 5.05 -31.95 4.13
N ALA A 70 4.64 -31.15 3.15
CA ALA A 70 3.86 -31.60 2.01
C ALA A 70 4.69 -32.09 0.80
N MET A 71 5.95 -31.67 0.67
CA MET A 71 6.79 -32.01 -0.49
C MET A 71 8.27 -32.20 -0.13
N SER A 72 9.05 -32.75 -1.07
CA SER A 72 10.48 -32.90 -0.89
C SER A 72 11.19 -31.54 -0.81
N SER A 73 12.36 -31.50 -0.15
CA SER A 73 13.15 -30.28 0.03
C SER A 73 13.50 -29.58 -1.28
N GLY A 74 13.74 -30.34 -2.37
CA GLY A 74 14.01 -29.80 -3.69
C GLY A 74 12.82 -29.02 -4.27
N TRP A 75 11.61 -29.57 -4.17
CA TRP A 75 10.39 -28.89 -4.63
C TRP A 75 10.03 -27.70 -3.74
N ALA A 76 10.14 -27.83 -2.42
CA ALA A 76 9.92 -26.74 -1.49
C ALA A 76 10.85 -25.54 -1.81
N THR A 77 12.13 -25.83 -2.04
CA THR A 77 13.13 -24.82 -2.42
C THR A 77 12.79 -24.17 -3.77
N ALA A 78 12.40 -24.95 -4.78
CA ALA A 78 12.04 -24.44 -6.08
C ALA A 78 10.84 -23.48 -6.02
N VAL A 79 9.79 -23.83 -5.27
CA VAL A 79 8.60 -22.98 -5.09
C VAL A 79 8.96 -21.70 -4.34
N LEU A 80 9.76 -21.79 -3.27
CA LEU A 80 10.23 -20.61 -2.53
C LEU A 80 11.11 -19.70 -3.40
N PHE A 81 11.92 -20.28 -4.29
CA PHE A 81 12.72 -19.50 -5.24
C PHE A 81 11.85 -18.74 -6.23
N ILE A 82 10.84 -19.39 -6.83
CA ILE A 82 9.88 -18.73 -7.73
C ILE A 82 9.13 -17.61 -7.00
N SER A 83 8.67 -17.88 -5.77
CA SER A 83 8.01 -16.87 -4.93
C SER A 83 8.93 -15.68 -4.66
N THR A 84 10.20 -15.93 -4.36
CA THR A 84 11.20 -14.88 -4.09
C THR A 84 11.46 -14.03 -5.33
N ALA A 85 11.57 -14.65 -6.51
CA ALA A 85 11.69 -13.93 -7.77
C ALA A 85 10.46 -13.04 -8.03
N GLY A 86 9.25 -13.53 -7.75
CA GLY A 86 8.02 -12.74 -7.82
C GLY A 86 8.04 -11.53 -6.87
N GLN A 87 8.50 -11.72 -5.63
CA GLN A 87 8.64 -10.62 -4.66
C GLN A 87 9.66 -9.57 -5.12
N PHE A 88 10.74 -9.97 -5.80
CA PHE A 88 11.70 -9.02 -6.37
C PHE A 88 11.04 -8.11 -7.42
N PHE A 89 10.24 -8.67 -8.34
CA PHE A 89 9.50 -7.85 -9.32
C PHE A 89 8.49 -6.92 -8.66
N CYS A 90 7.80 -7.39 -7.62
CA CYS A 90 6.90 -6.56 -6.82
C CYS A 90 7.65 -5.38 -6.18
N ALA A 91 8.79 -5.64 -5.54
CA ALA A 91 9.60 -4.60 -4.91
C ALA A 91 10.06 -3.53 -5.92
N VAL A 92 10.50 -3.94 -7.12
CA VAL A 92 10.87 -3.01 -8.20
C VAL A 92 9.69 -2.15 -8.65
N ALA A 93 8.49 -2.75 -8.77
CA ALA A 93 7.27 -2.03 -9.13
C ALA A 93 6.88 -1.01 -8.05
N CYS A 94 6.88 -1.42 -6.77
CA CYS A 94 6.63 -0.52 -5.64
C CYS A 94 7.64 0.63 -5.58
N GLN A 95 8.92 0.34 -5.82
CA GLN A 95 9.98 1.35 -5.83
C GLN A 95 9.81 2.36 -6.95
N THR A 96 9.39 1.89 -8.12
CA THR A 96 9.06 2.76 -9.27
C THR A 96 7.86 3.65 -8.94
N SER A 97 6.81 3.10 -8.33
CA SER A 97 5.62 3.87 -7.93
C SER A 97 5.96 4.93 -6.88
N ALA A 98 6.66 4.55 -5.81
CA ALA A 98 7.02 5.45 -4.71
C ALA A 98 7.88 6.63 -5.17
N SER A 99 8.89 6.37 -6.01
CA SER A 99 9.75 7.42 -6.55
C SER A 99 9.03 8.36 -7.53
N ARG A 100 8.12 7.84 -8.37
CA ARG A 100 7.27 8.66 -9.25
C ARG A 100 6.32 9.55 -8.45
N MET A 101 5.69 9.01 -7.39
CA MET A 101 4.81 9.79 -6.51
C MET A 101 5.58 10.91 -5.79
N LEU A 102 6.74 10.60 -5.20
CA LEU A 102 7.56 11.61 -4.53
C LEU A 102 8.01 12.70 -5.50
N PHE A 103 8.44 12.33 -6.71
CA PHE A 103 8.78 13.27 -7.76
C PHE A 103 7.60 14.18 -8.14
N ALA A 104 6.40 13.62 -8.33
CA ALA A 104 5.19 14.38 -8.68
C ALA A 104 4.82 15.39 -7.57
N PHE A 105 4.78 14.95 -6.31
CA PHE A 105 4.53 15.84 -5.17
C PHE A 105 5.60 16.93 -5.03
N SER A 106 6.84 16.63 -5.39
CA SER A 106 7.94 17.59 -5.37
C SER A 106 7.80 18.65 -6.46
N ARG A 107 7.34 18.27 -7.65
CA ARG A 107 6.99 19.25 -8.70
C ARG A 107 5.90 20.21 -8.23
N ASP A 108 4.92 19.72 -7.49
CA ASP A 108 3.84 20.53 -6.90
C ASP A 108 4.27 21.29 -5.64
N ARG A 109 5.56 21.25 -5.29
CA ARG A 109 6.14 21.86 -4.08
C ARG A 109 5.51 21.35 -2.78
N ALA A 110 4.82 20.21 -2.81
CA ALA A 110 4.02 19.69 -1.70
C ALA A 110 4.86 19.03 -0.58
N VAL A 111 6.17 18.85 -0.78
CA VAL A 111 7.08 18.19 0.17
C VAL A 111 8.29 19.07 0.53
N PRO A 112 8.83 18.94 1.76
CA PRO A 112 10.04 19.65 2.14
C PRO A 112 11.23 19.18 1.30
N GLY A 113 12.11 20.10 0.92
CA GLY A 113 13.24 19.79 0.04
C GLY A 113 12.85 19.48 -1.41
N HIS A 114 11.64 19.85 -1.84
CA HIS A 114 11.07 19.54 -3.17
C HIS A 114 12.05 19.71 -4.34
N ARG A 115 12.94 20.72 -4.30
CA ARG A 115 13.94 20.98 -5.35
C ARG A 115 14.84 19.76 -5.62
N TRP A 116 15.28 19.05 -4.59
CA TRP A 116 16.17 17.89 -4.73
C TRP A 116 15.44 16.68 -5.28
N TRP A 117 14.20 16.48 -4.86
CA TRP A 117 13.37 15.35 -5.27
C TRP A 117 12.78 15.51 -6.67
N SER A 118 12.63 16.76 -7.15
CA SER A 118 12.19 17.09 -8.51
C SER A 118 13.30 17.03 -9.57
N GLU A 119 14.55 16.75 -9.18
CA GLU A 119 15.65 16.68 -10.13
C GLU A 119 15.67 15.32 -10.85
N VAL A 120 15.80 15.35 -12.17
CA VAL A 120 15.89 14.16 -13.03
C VAL A 120 17.25 14.09 -13.70
N ASN A 121 17.77 12.87 -13.84
CA ASN A 121 19.03 12.63 -14.54
C ASN A 121 18.85 12.63 -16.08
N LYS A 122 19.95 12.40 -16.81
CA LYS A 122 19.98 12.31 -18.29
C LYS A 122 19.01 11.29 -18.90
N HIS A 123 18.57 10.29 -18.13
CA HIS A 123 17.63 9.25 -18.54
C HIS A 123 16.19 9.55 -18.10
N ARG A 124 15.90 10.77 -17.63
CA ARG A 124 14.59 11.18 -17.08
C ARG A 124 14.15 10.38 -15.85
N VAL A 125 15.12 9.89 -15.08
CA VAL A 125 14.86 9.17 -13.82
C VAL A 125 15.11 10.12 -12.64
N PRO A 126 14.16 10.25 -11.68
CA PRO A 126 14.34 11.08 -10.50
C PRO A 126 15.22 10.37 -9.47
N THR A 127 16.54 10.34 -9.71
CA THR A 127 17.50 9.53 -8.94
C THR A 127 17.44 9.82 -7.43
N HIS A 128 17.33 11.09 -7.02
CA HIS A 128 17.25 11.44 -5.59
C HIS A 128 16.00 10.86 -4.93
N SER A 129 14.85 10.91 -5.61
CA SER A 129 13.60 10.31 -5.15
C SER A 129 13.68 8.79 -5.06
N VAL A 130 14.37 8.14 -6.01
CA VAL A 130 14.64 6.70 -5.95
C VAL A 130 15.54 6.36 -4.77
N THR A 131 16.63 7.09 -4.56
CA THR A 131 17.58 6.79 -3.48
C THR A 131 16.95 6.99 -2.11
N ILE A 132 16.25 8.11 -1.87
CA ILE A 132 15.67 8.37 -0.54
C ILE A 132 14.59 7.37 -0.17
N THR A 133 13.71 7.01 -1.12
CA THR A 133 12.66 6.01 -0.87
C THR A 133 13.26 4.64 -0.60
N ALA A 134 14.34 4.26 -1.31
CA ALA A 134 15.06 3.00 -1.04
C ALA A 134 15.74 3.01 0.34
N VAL A 135 16.42 4.10 0.70
CA VAL A 135 17.12 4.23 1.99
C VAL A 135 16.14 4.19 3.15
N VAL A 136 15.02 4.93 3.05
CA VAL A 136 13.98 4.91 4.08
C VAL A 136 13.35 3.52 4.18
N ALA A 137 13.00 2.88 3.06
CA ALA A 137 12.45 1.53 3.08
C ALA A 137 13.44 0.52 3.69
N ALA A 138 14.73 0.60 3.36
CA ALA A 138 15.77 -0.22 3.95
C ALA A 138 15.88 0.02 5.46
N ALA A 139 15.98 1.28 5.90
CA ALA A 139 16.10 1.64 7.31
C ALA A 139 14.91 1.13 8.14
N LEU A 140 13.69 1.25 7.61
CA LEU A 140 12.48 0.74 8.26
C LEU A 140 12.44 -0.80 8.32
N THR A 141 13.09 -1.49 7.38
CA THR A 141 13.08 -2.95 7.30
C THR A 141 14.28 -3.63 7.95
N LEU A 142 15.34 -2.89 8.31
CA LEU A 142 16.52 -3.44 9.00
C LEU A 142 16.17 -4.29 10.24
N PRO A 143 15.23 -3.90 11.13
CA PRO A 143 14.89 -4.73 12.28
C PRO A 143 14.33 -6.11 11.89
N ALA A 144 13.74 -6.26 10.70
CA ALA A 144 13.20 -7.52 10.21
C ALA A 144 14.28 -8.59 9.92
N LEU A 145 15.55 -8.20 9.88
CA LEU A 145 16.67 -9.13 9.75
C LEU A 145 16.92 -9.95 11.04
N VAL A 146 16.42 -9.47 12.17
CA VAL A 146 16.60 -10.12 13.48
C VAL A 146 15.31 -10.88 13.85
N LYS A 147 15.44 -12.19 14.07
CA LYS A 147 14.38 -13.01 14.65
C LYS A 147 14.45 -12.96 16.16
N VAL A 148 13.30 -12.95 16.82
CA VAL A 148 13.19 -12.98 18.28
C VAL A 148 12.51 -14.27 18.71
N ASP A 149 12.96 -14.84 19.82
CA ASP A 149 12.35 -16.06 20.33
C ASP A 149 11.05 -15.74 21.07
N ILE A 150 9.94 -16.35 20.63
CA ILE A 150 8.66 -16.33 21.33
C ILE A 150 8.32 -17.77 21.67
N ASN A 151 8.33 -18.11 22.97
CA ASN A 151 8.02 -19.44 23.48
C ASN A 151 8.84 -20.58 22.83
N GLY A 152 10.14 -20.37 22.62
CA GLY A 152 11.06 -21.34 22.01
C GLY A 152 11.01 -21.38 20.48
N THR A 153 10.32 -20.43 19.83
CA THR A 153 10.23 -20.35 18.37
C THR A 153 10.84 -19.05 17.85
N PRO A 154 11.82 -19.12 16.92
CA PRO A 154 12.33 -17.96 16.20
C PRO A 154 11.24 -17.29 15.35
N THR A 155 10.75 -16.15 15.80
CA THR A 155 9.63 -15.42 15.21
C THR A 155 10.11 -14.08 14.63
N PRO A 156 9.77 -13.76 13.36
CA PRO A 156 10.20 -12.51 12.72
C PRO A 156 9.22 -11.37 13.06
N VAL A 157 9.11 -10.98 14.33
CA VAL A 157 8.14 -9.97 14.81
C VAL A 157 8.25 -8.66 14.02
N ALA A 158 9.48 -8.19 13.80
CA ALA A 158 9.71 -6.96 13.06
C ALA A 158 9.27 -7.05 11.60
N PHE A 159 9.35 -8.22 10.96
CA PHE A 159 8.80 -8.43 9.61
C PHE A 159 7.27 -8.30 9.60
N TYR A 160 6.57 -8.88 10.59
CA TYR A 160 5.12 -8.72 10.70
C TYR A 160 4.70 -7.26 10.90
N ALA A 161 5.49 -6.48 11.64
CA ALA A 161 5.29 -5.04 11.76
C ALA A 161 5.48 -4.32 10.42
N VAL A 162 6.53 -4.61 9.64
CA VAL A 162 6.70 -4.03 8.27
C VAL A 162 5.48 -4.33 7.40
N VAL A 163 5.04 -5.59 7.38
CA VAL A 163 3.86 -6.00 6.59
C VAL A 163 2.63 -5.22 7.02
N SER A 164 2.44 -5.05 8.33
CA SER A 164 1.33 -4.28 8.90
C SER A 164 1.40 -2.79 8.55
N ILE A 165 2.59 -2.17 8.57
CA ILE A 165 2.80 -0.79 8.11
C ILE A 165 2.38 -0.64 6.65
N GLY A 166 2.78 -1.57 5.78
CA GLY A 166 2.42 -1.54 4.37
C GLY A 166 0.90 -1.61 4.16
N VAL A 167 0.22 -2.52 4.87
CA VAL A 167 -1.24 -2.62 4.84
C VAL A 167 -1.88 -1.33 5.36
N VAL A 168 -1.62 -0.97 6.61
CA VAL A 168 -2.26 0.18 7.26
C VAL A 168 -2.04 1.46 6.47
N GLY A 169 -0.80 1.72 6.02
CA GLY A 169 -0.48 2.93 5.26
C GLY A 169 -1.29 3.04 3.97
N VAL A 170 -1.32 1.98 3.16
CA VAL A 170 -2.07 1.98 1.89
C VAL A 170 -3.57 2.09 2.12
N TYR A 171 -4.14 1.35 3.08
CA TYR A 171 -5.58 1.38 3.32
C TYR A 171 -6.04 2.70 3.94
N LEU A 172 -5.24 3.36 4.78
CA LEU A 172 -5.51 4.72 5.24
C LEU A 172 -5.49 5.72 4.06
N CYS A 173 -4.56 5.56 3.11
CA CYS A 173 -4.56 6.36 1.88
C CYS A 173 -5.82 6.14 1.05
N PHE A 174 -6.37 4.93 0.99
CA PHE A 174 -7.65 4.65 0.30
C PHE A 174 -8.87 5.14 1.07
N ALA A 175 -8.83 5.18 2.40
CA ALA A 175 -9.94 5.69 3.20
C ALA A 175 -10.28 7.14 2.87
N VAL A 176 -9.27 7.98 2.60
CA VAL A 176 -9.45 9.41 2.29
C VAL A 176 -10.34 9.64 1.06
N PRO A 177 -10.00 9.16 -0.16
CA PRO A 177 -10.86 9.35 -1.33
C PRO A 177 -12.19 8.60 -1.21
N ILE A 178 -12.26 7.46 -0.53
CA ILE A 178 -13.54 6.75 -0.29
C ILE A 178 -14.47 7.60 0.56
N TYR A 179 -13.95 8.22 1.63
CA TYR A 179 -14.71 9.10 2.49
C TYR A 179 -15.21 10.35 1.75
N TYR A 180 -14.34 11.02 0.99
CA TYR A 180 -14.76 12.18 0.20
C TYR A 180 -15.77 11.81 -0.89
N ARG A 181 -15.60 10.66 -1.55
CA ARG A 181 -16.60 10.15 -2.51
C ARG A 181 -17.94 9.87 -1.84
N TRP A 182 -17.94 9.30 -0.63
CA TRP A 182 -19.17 9.04 0.11
C TRP A 182 -19.89 10.35 0.49
N ARG A 183 -19.13 11.33 0.98
CA ARG A 183 -19.64 12.64 1.41
C ARG A 183 -20.19 13.47 0.24
N ALA A 184 -19.55 13.40 -0.93
CA ALA A 184 -20.02 14.07 -2.13
C ALA A 184 -21.36 13.49 -2.64
N GLY A 185 -21.75 12.28 -2.22
CA GLY A 185 -23.05 11.69 -2.54
C GLY A 185 -23.34 11.68 -4.03
N ASP A 186 -24.46 12.30 -4.41
CA ASP A 186 -24.94 12.40 -5.79
C ASP A 186 -24.40 13.64 -6.53
N GLU A 187 -23.74 14.58 -5.84
CA GLU A 187 -23.06 15.73 -6.47
C GLU A 187 -21.77 15.31 -7.20
N PHE A 188 -21.26 14.11 -6.92
CA PHE A 188 -20.06 13.58 -7.54
C PHE A 188 -20.28 13.25 -9.02
N GLU A 189 -19.53 13.91 -9.90
CA GLU A 189 -19.52 13.61 -11.32
C GLU A 189 -18.94 12.21 -11.61
N THR A 190 -19.79 11.30 -12.06
CA THR A 190 -19.38 9.92 -12.32
C THR A 190 -18.80 9.74 -13.72
N GLY A 191 -17.67 9.03 -13.82
CA GLY A 191 -17.14 8.57 -15.09
C GLY A 191 -17.99 7.47 -15.76
N SER A 192 -17.58 7.09 -16.97
CA SER A 192 -18.23 6.07 -17.80
C SER A 192 -18.31 4.69 -17.13
N TRP A 193 -17.36 4.37 -16.25
CA TRP A 193 -17.43 3.25 -15.33
C TRP A 193 -17.69 3.75 -13.91
N ASN A 194 -18.80 3.33 -13.30
CA ASN A 194 -19.22 3.81 -11.99
C ASN A 194 -19.95 2.73 -11.18
N LEU A 195 -20.13 3.02 -9.88
CA LEU A 195 -20.77 2.13 -8.91
C LEU A 195 -22.30 2.16 -8.94
N ARG A 196 -22.93 2.89 -9.87
CA ARG A 196 -24.39 2.96 -10.06
C ARG A 196 -25.19 3.17 -8.76
N GLY A 197 -24.74 4.11 -7.92
CA GLY A 197 -25.40 4.44 -6.65
C GLY A 197 -25.04 3.54 -5.45
N HIS A 198 -24.31 2.43 -5.65
CA HIS A 198 -23.89 1.54 -4.55
C HIS A 198 -22.86 2.15 -3.59
N HIS A 199 -22.30 3.32 -3.93
CA HIS A 199 -21.42 4.08 -3.05
C HIS A 199 -22.02 4.35 -1.66
N ARG A 200 -23.36 4.49 -1.57
CA ARG A 200 -24.06 4.81 -0.31
C ARG A 200 -23.86 3.75 0.78
N TRP A 201 -23.72 2.48 0.41
CA TRP A 201 -23.49 1.39 1.35
C TRP A 201 -22.06 0.81 1.25
N MET A 202 -21.48 0.76 0.05
CA MET A 202 -20.13 0.21 -0.15
C MET A 202 -19.07 1.07 0.55
N ALA A 203 -19.19 2.40 0.49
CA ALA A 203 -18.20 3.28 1.07
C ALA A 203 -18.15 3.20 2.61
N PRO A 204 -19.27 3.28 3.37
CA PRO A 204 -19.20 3.12 4.82
C PRO A 204 -18.76 1.72 5.24
N VAL A 205 -19.14 0.67 4.50
CA VAL A 205 -18.65 -0.70 4.76
C VAL A 205 -17.13 -0.79 4.54
N ALA A 206 -16.61 -0.22 3.45
CA ALA A 206 -15.17 -0.18 3.20
C ALA A 206 -14.41 0.63 4.26
N LEU A 207 -14.94 1.77 4.70
CA LEU A 207 -14.34 2.57 5.77
C LEU A 207 -14.32 1.83 7.11
N ALA A 208 -15.41 1.12 7.44
CA ALA A 208 -15.47 0.29 8.63
C ALA A 208 -14.46 -0.86 8.57
N GLU A 209 -14.38 -1.54 7.42
CA GLU A 209 -13.42 -2.63 7.19
C GLU A 209 -11.97 -2.13 7.33
N ILE A 210 -11.62 -1.03 6.66
CA ILE A 210 -10.30 -0.38 6.77
C ILE A 210 -9.96 -0.06 8.22
N THR A 211 -10.92 0.50 8.96
CA THR A 211 -10.72 0.88 10.36
C THR A 211 -10.45 -0.35 11.22
N ILE A 212 -11.30 -1.37 11.10
CA ILE A 212 -11.19 -2.61 11.88
C ILE A 212 -9.87 -3.31 11.58
N THR A 213 -9.51 -3.49 10.31
CA THR A 213 -8.29 -4.21 9.96
C THR A 213 -7.03 -3.43 10.29
N SER A 214 -7.07 -2.09 10.20
CA SER A 214 -5.94 -1.25 10.61
C SER A 214 -5.68 -1.36 12.11
N VAL A 215 -6.75 -1.39 12.93
CA VAL A 215 -6.63 -1.61 14.37
C VAL A 215 -6.08 -3.01 14.67
N ILE A 216 -6.57 -4.05 13.97
CA ILE A 216 -6.10 -5.42 14.15
C ILE A 216 -4.61 -5.54 13.79
N ALA A 217 -4.18 -4.95 12.67
CA ALA A 217 -2.79 -4.99 12.21
C ALA A 217 -1.82 -4.24 13.15
N MET A 218 -2.35 -3.35 13.99
CA MET A 218 -1.59 -2.60 15.00
C MET A 218 -1.42 -3.37 16.32
N PHE A 219 -2.17 -4.45 16.56
CA PHE A 219 -2.02 -5.22 17.79
C PHE A 219 -0.67 -5.97 17.87
N PRO A 220 -0.15 -6.17 19.09
CA PRO A 220 1.04 -6.99 19.27
C PRO A 220 0.75 -8.46 18.94
N THR A 221 1.78 -9.16 18.45
CA THR A 221 1.70 -10.58 18.06
C THR A 221 1.93 -11.53 19.23
N SER A 222 2.31 -11.02 20.40
CA SER A 222 2.48 -11.76 21.65
C SER A 222 2.25 -10.86 22.86
N LEU A 223 2.07 -11.45 24.05
CA LEU A 223 1.92 -10.71 25.31
C LEU A 223 3.15 -9.86 25.64
N GLY A 224 4.35 -10.32 25.30
CA GLY A 224 5.59 -9.54 25.50
C GLY A 224 5.67 -8.26 24.67
N GLY A 225 4.80 -8.07 23.66
CA GLY A 225 4.67 -6.82 22.91
C GLY A 225 3.68 -5.83 23.53
N VAL A 226 2.98 -6.22 24.61
CA VAL A 226 1.94 -5.42 25.26
C VAL A 226 2.58 -4.54 26.34
N PRO A 227 2.51 -3.19 26.24
CA PRO A 227 3.24 -2.30 27.16
C PRO A 227 2.87 -2.42 28.65
N TRP A 228 1.67 -2.93 28.96
CA TRP A 228 1.17 -3.09 30.33
C TRP A 228 1.30 -4.53 30.85
N ASP A 229 1.90 -5.44 30.08
CA ASP A 229 2.15 -6.81 30.52
C ASP A 229 3.51 -6.93 31.24
N PRO A 230 3.63 -7.70 32.33
CA PRO A 230 4.90 -7.90 33.03
C PRO A 230 6.02 -8.50 32.15
N SER A 231 5.68 -9.22 31.08
CA SER A 231 6.62 -9.82 30.14
C SER A 231 7.09 -8.87 29.03
N PHE A 232 6.75 -7.58 29.13
CA PHE A 232 7.04 -6.60 28.09
C PHE A 232 8.53 -6.48 27.77
N GLU A 233 8.87 -6.64 26.49
CA GLU A 233 10.20 -6.31 25.95
C GLU A 233 10.08 -5.62 24.58
N TRP A 234 10.91 -4.60 24.35
CA TRP A 234 10.94 -3.85 23.09
C TRP A 234 11.13 -4.71 21.84
N LYS A 235 11.84 -5.84 21.96
CA LYS A 235 12.08 -6.76 20.84
C LYS A 235 10.80 -7.46 20.34
N PHE A 236 9.74 -7.48 21.14
CA PHE A 236 8.43 -8.05 20.79
C PHE A 236 7.40 -7.02 20.32
N VAL A 237 7.77 -5.74 20.31
CA VAL A 237 6.85 -4.67 19.95
C VAL A 237 6.54 -4.71 18.46
N ASN A 238 5.25 -4.79 18.13
CA ASN A 238 4.76 -4.38 16.82
C ASN A 238 4.87 -2.85 16.73
N TYR A 239 5.88 -2.35 16.03
CA TYR A 239 6.15 -0.91 15.95
C TYR A 239 5.28 -0.18 14.90
N THR A 240 4.32 -0.88 14.28
CA THR A 240 3.33 -0.27 13.35
C THR A 240 2.62 0.95 13.93
N PRO A 241 2.07 0.92 15.16
CA PRO A 241 1.35 2.07 15.71
C PRO A 241 2.26 3.27 15.93
N LEU A 242 3.50 3.03 16.38
CA LEU A 242 4.49 4.08 16.60
C LEU A 242 4.87 4.77 15.29
N LEU A 243 5.11 3.99 14.24
CA LEU A 243 5.50 4.53 12.94
C LEU A 243 4.34 5.23 12.24
N VAL A 244 3.19 4.57 12.11
CA VAL A 244 2.01 5.13 11.44
C VAL A 244 1.51 6.35 12.21
N GLY A 245 1.34 6.23 13.53
CA GLY A 245 0.93 7.34 14.39
C GLY A 245 1.94 8.50 14.35
N GLY A 246 3.24 8.20 14.38
CA GLY A 246 4.30 9.19 14.24
C GLY A 246 4.23 9.94 12.91
N VAL A 247 4.07 9.23 11.79
CA VAL A 247 3.93 9.85 10.46
C VAL A 247 2.67 10.71 10.38
N LEU A 248 1.52 10.23 10.86
CA LEU A 248 0.28 11.01 10.85
C LEU A 248 0.40 12.27 11.72
N LEU A 249 1.04 12.17 12.89
CA LEU A 249 1.32 13.32 13.75
C LEU A 249 2.26 14.32 13.08
N LEU A 250 3.33 13.84 12.43
CA LEU A 250 4.26 14.69 11.69
C LEU A 250 3.56 15.42 10.54
N LEU A 251 2.70 14.72 9.79
CA LEU A 251 1.91 15.31 8.71
C LEU A 251 0.91 16.35 9.25
N TYR A 252 0.25 16.06 10.37
CA TYR A 252 -0.65 17.00 11.04
C TYR A 252 0.10 18.26 11.47
N ILE A 253 1.23 18.12 12.16
CA ILE A 253 2.07 19.25 12.57
C ILE A 253 2.54 20.04 11.34
N TYR A 254 3.05 19.36 10.31
CA TYR A 254 3.55 19.99 9.10
C TYR A 254 2.45 20.77 8.36
N TRP A 255 1.25 20.21 8.29
CA TRP A 255 0.07 20.90 7.74
C TRP A 255 -0.24 22.19 8.51
N HIS A 256 -0.34 22.10 9.84
CA HIS A 256 -0.76 23.22 10.68
C HIS A 256 0.28 24.32 10.83
N VAL A 257 1.57 23.98 10.76
CA VAL A 257 2.68 24.93 10.89
C VAL A 257 3.05 25.56 9.54
N SER A 258 3.01 24.79 8.45
CA SER A 258 3.55 25.22 7.17
C SER A 258 2.53 25.13 6.02
N VAL A 259 2.14 23.93 5.61
CA VAL A 259 1.53 23.67 4.29
C VAL A 259 0.25 24.47 4.06
N LYS A 260 -0.62 24.58 5.07
CA LYS A 260 -1.91 25.29 4.94
C LYS A 260 -1.78 26.77 4.54
N ASN A 261 -0.62 27.38 4.74
CA ASN A 261 -0.39 28.80 4.50
C ASN A 261 0.08 29.10 3.07
N TRP A 262 0.54 28.10 2.31
CA TRP A 262 1.18 28.33 1.00
C TRP A 262 0.82 27.31 -0.08
N PHE A 263 0.27 26.14 0.27
CA PHE A 263 -0.08 25.11 -0.71
C PHE A 263 -1.45 25.39 -1.32
N THR A 264 -1.48 25.68 -2.63
CA THR A 264 -2.69 26.03 -3.38
C THR A 264 -3.29 24.87 -4.17
N GLY A 265 -2.74 23.66 -4.00
CA GLY A 265 -3.14 22.46 -4.74
C GLY A 265 -2.18 22.08 -5.87
N PRO A 266 -2.45 20.96 -6.56
CA PRO A 266 -1.61 20.47 -7.66
C PRO A 266 -1.54 21.46 -8.82
N ILE A 267 -0.36 21.60 -9.42
CA ILE A 267 -0.18 22.52 -10.55
C ILE A 267 -0.74 21.84 -11.81
N LYS A 268 -1.83 22.39 -12.38
CA LYS A 268 -2.41 21.89 -13.64
C LYS A 268 -1.36 21.93 -14.76
N GLN A 269 -1.13 20.80 -15.41
CA GLN A 269 -0.10 20.64 -16.46
C GLN A 269 -0.66 20.81 -17.88
N VAL A 270 -1.98 20.92 -18.03
CA VAL A 270 -2.68 21.08 -19.32
C VAL A 270 -3.53 22.35 -19.22
N GLU A 271 -3.26 23.32 -20.08
CA GLU A 271 -4.19 24.41 -20.36
C GLU A 271 -5.42 23.79 -21.05
N GLU A 272 -6.61 23.96 -20.47
CA GLU A 272 -7.84 23.70 -21.22
C GLU A 272 -7.78 24.56 -22.50
N PRO A 273 -8.07 24.01 -23.69
CA PRO A 273 -8.23 24.85 -24.86
C PRO A 273 -9.33 25.85 -24.51
N LEU A 274 -8.97 27.14 -24.55
CA LEU A 274 -9.90 28.26 -24.42
C LEU A 274 -11.15 27.94 -25.24
N ASP A 275 -12.33 28.15 -24.64
CA ASP A 275 -13.61 28.07 -25.33
C ASP A 275 -13.47 28.66 -26.75
N PRO A 276 -13.98 27.98 -27.80
CA PRO A 276 -14.00 28.58 -29.12
C PRO A 276 -14.73 29.92 -28.99
N LEU A 277 -14.01 31.02 -29.21
CA LEU A 277 -14.58 32.37 -29.26
C LEU A 277 -15.82 32.30 -30.14
N GLU A 278 -16.97 32.71 -29.58
CA GLU A 278 -18.20 32.86 -30.35
C GLU A 278 -17.87 33.62 -31.65
N PRO A 279 -18.31 33.13 -32.82
CA PRO A 279 -18.10 33.86 -34.05
C PRO A 279 -18.84 35.20 -33.91
N VAL A 280 -18.06 36.27 -33.89
CA VAL A 280 -18.55 37.65 -33.97
C VAL A 280 -19.43 37.70 -35.22
N GLY A 281 -20.74 37.89 -35.02
CA GLY A 281 -21.68 38.04 -36.11
C GLY A 281 -21.21 39.19 -37.02
N GLU A 282 -20.91 38.88 -38.27
CA GLU A 282 -20.71 39.89 -39.29
C GLU A 282 -22.06 40.59 -39.56
N PRO A 283 -22.10 41.93 -39.59
CA PRO A 283 -23.31 42.65 -39.96
C PRO A 283 -23.38 42.79 -41.48
N SER A 284 -24.38 42.15 -42.09
CA SER A 284 -25.14 42.69 -43.25
C SER A 284 -26.39 41.86 -43.51
#